data_AF-A0A1A8F3A5-F1
#
_entry.id   AF-A0A1A8F3A5-F1
#
_cell.length_a   1.000
_cell.length_b   1.000
_cell.length_c   1.000
_cell.angle_alpha   90.00
_cell.angle_beta   90.00
_cell.angle_gamma   90.00
#
_symmetry.space_group_name_H-M   'P 1'
#
loop_
_entity.id
_entity.type
_entity.pdbx_description
1 polymer ?
#
loop_
_entity_poly.entity_id
_entity_poly.type
_entity_poly.pdbx_seq_one_letter_code
_entity_poly.pdbx_strand_id
1 'polypeptide(L)'
;MALLKQCCCLTGRFSTNQLGLSPRYIPHVYSSGVTSAAQCSPDRKNKKEFLGEDGPDLQDFISGDLSEKSKWTEYRGNLKRQKGERLRLPPWLKTEIPIGKNYNRLKNTLRDLNLHTVCEEARCPNIGECWGGGEYATATATIMLMGDTCTRGCRFCSVKTARQPPPLDPDEPYNTAKAIAAWGLDYVVLTSVDRDDISDGGAEHFAKTVANLKERNSHILVECLTPDFRGDLAAVEKIALSGLDVYAHNVET
;
A
#
# COMPACT_ATOMS: atom_id res chain seq x y z
N MET A 1 -20.63 -23.23 47.42
CA MET A 1 -20.51 -24.13 48.59
C MET A 1 -21.53 -25.24 48.39
N ALA A 2 -21.09 -26.51 48.41
CA ALA A 2 -21.84 -27.75 48.08
C ALA A 2 -22.14 -27.91 46.57
N LEU A 3 -21.93 -29.02 45.84
CA LEU A 3 -21.69 -30.46 46.10
C LEU A 3 -20.81 -31.03 44.93
N LEU A 4 -19.79 -31.89 45.15
CA LEU A 4 -19.81 -33.39 45.06
C LEU A 4 -20.48 -33.91 43.77
N LYS A 5 -19.96 -34.85 42.95
CA LYS A 5 -19.03 -36.01 43.04
C LYS A 5 -18.67 -36.38 41.57
N GLN A 6 -17.44 -36.79 41.22
CA GLN A 6 -16.96 -38.20 41.13
C GLN A 6 -17.93 -39.14 40.39
N CYS A 7 -17.55 -40.02 39.45
CA CYS A 7 -16.29 -40.68 39.16
C CYS A 7 -16.41 -41.52 37.87
N CYS A 8 -15.26 -42.03 37.42
CA CYS A 8 -15.02 -43.26 36.64
C CYS A 8 -15.05 -43.25 35.11
N CYS A 9 -13.83 -43.51 34.61
CA CYS A 9 -13.46 -44.08 33.32
C CYS A 9 -14.15 -45.43 33.07
N LEU A 10 -14.32 -45.80 31.79
CA LEU A 10 -13.85 -47.08 31.25
C LEU A 10 -13.92 -47.11 29.72
N THR A 11 -12.94 -47.83 29.20
CA THR A 11 -12.50 -48.04 27.81
C THR A 11 -13.43 -48.90 26.96
N GLY A 12 -13.37 -48.74 25.63
CA GLY A 12 -13.87 -49.74 24.68
C GLY A 12 -13.60 -49.44 23.20
N ARG A 13 -12.59 -50.10 22.62
CA ARG A 13 -12.39 -50.30 21.16
C ARG A 13 -13.33 -51.41 20.67
N PHE A 14 -13.86 -51.33 19.45
CA PHE A 14 -14.14 -52.44 18.50
C PHE A 14 -14.62 -51.78 17.17
N SER A 15 -13.86 -51.84 16.07
CA SER A 15 -13.71 -52.92 15.07
C SER A 15 -14.67 -52.81 13.89
N THR A 16 -14.08 -53.01 12.72
CA THR A 16 -14.51 -52.84 11.32
C THR A 16 -15.47 -53.91 10.78
N ASN A 17 -16.09 -53.56 9.64
CA ASN A 17 -16.60 -54.37 8.52
C ASN A 17 -18.12 -54.52 8.36
N GLN A 18 -18.62 -54.05 7.20
CA GLN A 18 -19.50 -54.72 6.22
C GLN A 18 -19.70 -53.74 5.04
N LEU A 19 -19.09 -53.93 3.86
CA LEU A 19 -19.49 -54.73 2.67
C LEU A 19 -20.86 -54.39 2.05
N GLY A 20 -20.85 -53.92 0.79
CA GLY A 20 -22.05 -53.73 -0.05
C GLY A 20 -21.83 -53.12 -1.44
N LEU A 21 -21.33 -53.92 -2.39
CA LEU A 21 -21.71 -54.04 -3.84
C LEU A 21 -22.02 -52.80 -4.73
N SER A 22 -21.12 -52.54 -5.71
CA SER A 22 -21.24 -52.37 -7.20
C SER A 22 -22.57 -51.93 -7.89
N PRO A 23 -22.62 -51.62 -9.21
CA PRO A 23 -21.86 -50.70 -10.09
C PRO A 23 -22.79 -49.72 -10.86
N ARG A 24 -22.19 -48.85 -11.70
CA ARG A 24 -22.82 -48.05 -12.80
C ARG A 24 -23.57 -46.78 -12.37
N TYR A 25 -23.01 -45.62 -12.73
CA TYR A 25 -23.53 -44.80 -13.84
C TYR A 25 -22.60 -43.59 -14.02
N ILE A 26 -22.00 -43.45 -15.20
CA ILE A 26 -21.37 -42.19 -15.64
C ILE A 26 -22.50 -41.36 -16.24
N PRO A 27 -22.85 -40.17 -15.69
CA PRO A 27 -23.60 -39.22 -16.46
C PRO A 27 -22.60 -38.39 -17.27
N HIS A 28 -22.55 -38.67 -18.57
CA HIS A 28 -22.22 -37.68 -19.58
C HIS A 28 -23.21 -36.52 -19.41
N VAL A 29 -22.81 -35.48 -18.68
CA VAL A 29 -23.57 -34.23 -18.66
C VAL A 29 -23.09 -33.41 -19.84
N TYR A 30 -24.01 -33.28 -20.80
CA TYR A 30 -23.93 -32.42 -21.96
C TYR A 30 -23.40 -31.03 -21.58
N SER A 31 -22.39 -30.57 -22.32
CA SER A 31 -22.05 -29.17 -22.44
C SER A 31 -23.25 -28.45 -23.05
N SER A 32 -24.09 -27.86 -22.21
CA SER A 32 -25.02 -26.80 -22.60
C SER A 32 -24.39 -25.49 -22.16
N GLY A 33 -23.95 -24.71 -23.15
CA GLY A 33 -23.41 -23.38 -22.95
C GLY A 33 -24.36 -22.51 -22.14
N VAL A 34 -23.83 -21.93 -21.08
CA VAL A 34 -24.43 -20.77 -20.44
C VAL A 34 -23.31 -19.75 -20.28
N THR A 35 -23.04 -19.03 -21.37
CA THR A 35 -22.33 -17.76 -21.34
C THR A 35 -23.21 -16.76 -20.59
N SER A 36 -23.13 -16.75 -19.26
CA SER A 36 -23.55 -15.61 -18.47
C SER A 36 -22.31 -14.78 -18.20
N ALA A 37 -21.95 -13.95 -19.19
CA ALA A 37 -21.11 -12.80 -18.93
C ALA A 37 -21.86 -11.96 -17.90
N ALA A 38 -21.26 -11.76 -16.73
CA ALA A 38 -21.73 -10.79 -15.77
C ALA A 38 -21.91 -9.45 -16.50
N GLN A 39 -23.17 -9.02 -16.61
CA GLN A 39 -23.51 -7.77 -17.28
C GLN A 39 -22.87 -6.63 -16.47
N CYS A 40 -21.80 -6.09 -17.03
CA CYS A 40 -21.20 -4.84 -16.57
C CYS A 40 -22.28 -3.74 -16.71
N SER A 41 -22.59 -3.08 -15.61
CA SER A 41 -23.54 -1.96 -15.57
C SER A 41 -23.14 -0.89 -16.62
N PRO A 42 -24.09 -0.30 -17.38
CA PRO A 42 -23.77 0.52 -18.55
C PRO A 42 -23.29 1.94 -18.21
N ASP A 43 -23.04 2.26 -16.94
CA ASP A 43 -22.75 3.62 -16.47
C ASP A 43 -21.26 3.91 -16.26
N ARG A 44 -20.43 3.44 -17.20
CA ARG A 44 -18.99 3.74 -17.27
C ARG A 44 -18.65 4.63 -18.47
N LYS A 45 -19.61 5.44 -18.91
CA LYS A 45 -19.35 6.49 -19.90
C LYS A 45 -18.85 7.74 -19.17
N ASN A 46 -17.73 8.26 -19.66
CA ASN A 46 -17.22 9.62 -19.42
C ASN A 46 -16.33 9.89 -18.20
N LYS A 47 -15.32 9.04 -17.94
CA LYS A 47 -14.05 9.53 -17.36
C LYS A 47 -12.90 9.62 -18.35
N LYS A 48 -13.01 8.98 -19.52
CA LYS A 48 -12.03 9.09 -20.61
C LYS A 48 -12.11 10.43 -21.35
N GLU A 49 -13.29 11.07 -21.37
CA GLU A 49 -13.48 12.40 -21.96
C GLU A 49 -12.85 13.54 -21.14
N PHE A 50 -12.38 13.26 -19.91
CA PHE A 50 -11.71 14.26 -19.07
C PHE A 50 -10.18 14.32 -19.27
N LEU A 51 -9.63 13.38 -20.04
CA LEU A 51 -8.27 13.45 -20.55
C LEU A 51 -8.39 13.96 -21.98
N GLY A 52 -8.43 15.28 -22.16
CA GLY A 52 -8.48 15.88 -23.49
C GLY A 52 -7.33 15.37 -24.37
N GLU A 53 -7.54 15.37 -25.69
CA GLU A 53 -6.46 15.14 -26.66
C GLU A 53 -5.34 16.19 -26.56
N ASP A 54 -5.55 17.25 -25.77
CA ASP A 54 -4.59 18.30 -25.41
C ASP A 54 -3.73 17.93 -24.17
N GLY A 55 -3.43 16.65 -23.97
CA GLY A 55 -2.39 16.23 -23.04
C GLY A 55 -1.01 16.56 -23.61
N PRO A 56 -0.02 16.98 -22.80
CA PRO A 56 1.32 17.25 -23.32
C PRO A 56 1.86 15.99 -24.00
N ASP A 57 2.19 16.10 -25.29
CA ASP A 57 2.82 15.01 -26.04
C ASP A 57 4.27 14.87 -25.60
N LEU A 58 4.91 13.75 -25.91
CA LEU A 58 6.33 13.54 -25.65
C LEU A 58 7.19 14.70 -26.19
N GLN A 59 6.75 15.31 -27.31
CA GLN A 59 7.42 16.48 -27.85
C GLN A 59 7.28 17.71 -26.96
N ASP A 60 6.19 17.92 -26.23
CA ASP A 60 6.07 19.02 -25.26
C ASP A 60 7.03 18.85 -24.07
N PHE A 61 7.36 17.60 -23.70
CA PHE A 61 8.39 17.30 -22.70
C PHE A 61 9.83 17.47 -23.23
N ILE A 62 10.08 17.14 -24.50
CA ILE A 62 11.42 17.26 -25.12
C ILE A 62 11.71 18.70 -25.53
N SER A 63 10.73 19.35 -26.17
CA SER A 63 10.77 20.72 -26.67
C SER A 63 10.51 21.75 -25.60
N GLY A 64 9.94 21.32 -24.46
CA GLY A 64 9.70 22.13 -23.28
C GLY A 64 10.85 23.10 -23.05
N ASP A 65 10.48 24.37 -23.12
CA ASP A 65 11.29 25.48 -22.65
C ASP A 65 11.47 25.26 -21.14
N LEU A 66 12.41 24.38 -20.80
CA LEU A 66 13.05 24.39 -19.51
C LEU A 66 13.62 25.79 -19.43
N SER A 67 12.89 26.69 -18.78
CA SER A 67 13.25 28.11 -18.60
C SER A 67 14.62 28.29 -17.92
N GLU A 68 15.33 27.19 -17.64
CA GLU A 68 16.68 27.11 -17.10
C GLU A 68 17.65 26.21 -17.89
N LYS A 69 17.38 25.81 -19.14
CA LYS A 69 18.38 25.10 -19.99
C LYS A 69 19.70 25.91 -20.07
N SER A 70 19.60 27.24 -20.03
CA SER A 70 20.74 28.17 -20.00
C SER A 70 21.48 28.26 -18.66
N LYS A 71 20.87 27.83 -17.54
CA LYS A 71 21.41 28.05 -16.18
C LYS A 71 22.34 26.92 -15.72
N TRP A 72 22.21 25.74 -16.33
CA TRP A 72 22.88 24.51 -15.88
C TRP A 72 23.89 23.93 -16.88
N THR A 73 23.94 24.43 -18.11
CA THR A 73 24.93 24.07 -19.15
C THR A 73 26.39 24.28 -18.70
N GLU A 74 26.62 25.15 -17.72
CA GLU A 74 27.95 25.45 -17.17
C GLU A 74 28.31 24.65 -15.92
N TYR A 75 27.43 23.75 -15.42
CA TYR A 75 27.72 23.01 -14.20
C TYR A 75 28.93 22.06 -14.37
N ARG A 76 30.06 22.44 -13.76
CA ARG A 76 31.33 21.68 -13.75
C ARG A 76 31.49 20.79 -12.51
N GLY A 77 30.44 20.59 -11.72
CA GLY A 77 30.52 19.80 -10.50
C GLY A 77 30.69 18.31 -10.76
N ASN A 78 31.36 17.61 -9.85
CA ASN A 78 31.48 16.15 -9.94
C ASN A 78 30.10 15.50 -9.80
N LEU A 79 29.76 14.62 -10.74
CA LEU A 79 28.54 13.79 -10.70
C LEU A 79 28.80 12.37 -10.19
N LYS A 80 30.08 12.00 -10.04
CA LYS A 80 30.51 10.71 -9.51
C LYS A 80 31.14 10.90 -8.14
N ARG A 81 30.68 10.11 -7.16
CA ARG A 81 31.23 10.11 -5.81
C ARG A 81 32.66 9.57 -5.83
N GLN A 82 33.62 10.35 -5.35
CA GLN A 82 34.96 9.85 -5.04
C GLN A 82 34.99 9.23 -3.63
N LYS A 83 35.87 8.25 -3.42
CA LYS A 83 35.95 7.53 -2.14
C LYS A 83 36.38 8.50 -1.02
N GLY A 84 35.55 8.66 0.01
CA GLY A 84 35.80 9.54 1.15
C GLY A 84 35.16 10.91 1.07
N GLU A 85 34.55 11.29 -0.07
CA GLU A 85 33.91 12.58 -0.25
C GLU A 85 32.38 12.49 -0.36
N ARG A 86 31.69 13.43 0.27
CA ARG A 86 30.24 13.64 0.06
C ARG A 86 30.04 14.45 -1.21
N LEU A 87 29.39 13.83 -2.20
CA LEU A 87 28.99 14.51 -3.43
C LEU A 87 27.95 15.59 -3.11
N ARG A 88 28.18 16.83 -3.56
CA ARG A 88 27.18 17.89 -3.39
C ARG A 88 26.03 17.66 -4.35
N LEU A 89 24.81 17.92 -3.88
CA LEU A 89 23.63 17.81 -4.72
C LEU A 89 23.68 18.87 -5.83
N PRO A 90 23.59 18.47 -7.11
CA PRO A 90 23.48 19.40 -8.22
C PRO A 90 22.28 20.34 -8.06
N PRO A 91 22.35 21.57 -8.59
CA PRO A 91 21.31 22.55 -8.36
C PRO A 91 19.92 22.15 -8.84
N TRP A 92 19.80 21.45 -9.96
CA TRP A 92 18.53 21.00 -10.52
C TRP A 92 17.86 19.87 -9.73
N LEU A 93 18.55 19.28 -8.75
CA LEU A 93 17.98 18.30 -7.82
C LEU A 93 17.60 18.93 -6.48
N LYS A 94 17.86 20.23 -6.27
CA LYS A 94 17.48 20.92 -5.04
C LYS A 94 16.02 21.33 -5.14
N THR A 95 15.28 21.05 -4.07
CA THR A 95 13.90 21.49 -3.92
C THR A 95 13.80 22.62 -2.90
N GLU A 96 12.70 23.37 -2.96
CA GLU A 96 12.38 24.38 -1.96
C GLU A 96 11.95 23.73 -0.65
N ILE A 97 12.16 24.45 0.46
CA ILE A 97 11.75 23.96 1.78
C ILE A 97 10.23 24.05 1.86
N PRO A 98 9.53 22.97 2.26
CA PRO A 98 8.07 22.97 2.34
C PRO A 98 7.59 23.97 3.39
N ILE A 99 6.78 24.93 2.96
CA ILE A 99 6.17 25.95 3.81
C ILE A 99 4.67 25.99 3.49
N GLY A 100 3.80 25.81 4.49
CA GLY A 100 2.35 25.87 4.26
C GLY A 100 1.50 25.47 5.46
N LYS A 101 0.25 25.99 5.50
CA LYS A 101 -0.72 25.65 6.56
C LYS A 101 -1.14 24.18 6.50
N ASN A 102 -1.36 23.62 5.31
CA ASN A 102 -1.75 22.22 5.12
C ASN A 102 -0.64 21.25 5.53
N TYR A 103 0.60 21.52 5.13
CA TYR A 103 1.75 20.75 5.59
C TYR A 103 1.83 20.69 7.12
N ASN A 104 1.74 21.84 7.81
CA ASN A 104 1.77 21.89 9.27
C ASN A 104 0.58 21.17 9.92
N ARG A 105 -0.61 21.26 9.32
CA ARG A 105 -1.81 20.53 9.77
C ARG A 105 -1.58 19.02 9.72
N LEU A 106 -1.19 18.49 8.56
CA LEU A 106 -0.94 17.05 8.37
C LEU A 106 0.17 16.56 9.29
N LYS A 107 1.27 17.31 9.38
CA LYS A 107 2.40 16.99 10.26
C LYS A 107 1.98 16.85 11.73
N ASN A 108 1.15 17.76 12.24
CA ASN A 108 0.69 17.70 13.61
C ASN A 108 -0.24 16.51 13.82
N THR A 109 -1.20 16.28 12.91
CA THR A 109 -2.13 15.16 13.03
C THR A 109 -1.45 13.79 12.95
N LEU A 110 -0.43 13.65 12.10
CA LEU A 110 0.36 12.41 12.02
C LEU A 110 1.05 12.09 13.35
N ARG A 111 1.61 13.11 14.01
CA ARG A 111 2.22 12.96 15.34
C ARG A 111 1.21 12.63 16.43
N ASP A 112 0.07 13.31 16.43
CA ASP A 112 -0.98 13.10 17.43
C ASP A 112 -1.57 11.68 17.37
N LEU A 113 -1.62 11.09 16.17
CA LEU A 113 -2.14 9.75 15.91
C LEU A 113 -1.05 8.67 15.89
N ASN A 114 0.20 9.05 16.15
CA ASN A 114 1.36 8.15 16.11
C ASN A 114 1.45 7.34 14.79
N LEU A 115 1.15 7.99 13.67
CA LEU A 115 1.20 7.40 12.33
C LEU A 115 2.52 7.72 11.64
N HIS A 116 3.06 6.75 10.91
CA HIS A 116 4.28 6.90 10.14
C HIS A 116 3.99 7.18 8.67
N THR A 117 4.84 7.97 8.02
CA THR A 117 4.74 8.24 6.59
C THR A 117 6.08 8.04 5.91
N VAL A 118 6.06 7.52 4.68
CA VAL A 118 7.28 7.47 3.85
C VAL A 118 7.79 8.89 3.59
N CYS A 119 6.89 9.86 3.48
CA CYS A 119 7.23 11.25 3.24
C CYS A 119 8.23 11.78 4.30
N GLU A 120 8.00 11.49 5.58
CA GLU A 120 8.89 11.90 6.67
C GLU A 120 10.08 10.95 6.86
N GLU A 121 9.84 9.64 6.93
CA GLU A 121 10.88 8.65 7.25
C GLU A 121 11.93 8.54 6.12
N ALA A 122 11.50 8.61 4.86
CA ALA A 122 12.40 8.59 3.70
C ALA A 122 12.92 9.98 3.30
N ARG A 123 12.55 11.05 4.04
CA ARG A 123 12.97 12.44 3.78
C ARG A 123 12.64 12.89 2.35
N CYS A 124 11.38 12.66 1.96
CA CYS A 124 10.93 12.92 0.60
C CYS A 124 11.06 14.41 0.25
N PRO A 125 11.76 14.77 -0.83
CA PRO A 125 11.90 16.17 -1.26
C PRO A 125 10.58 16.78 -1.76
N ASN A 126 9.59 15.93 -2.09
CA ASN A 126 8.30 16.33 -2.66
C ASN A 126 7.19 16.47 -1.60
N ILE A 127 7.50 16.31 -0.30
CA ILE A 127 6.51 16.34 0.79
C ILE A 127 5.65 17.61 0.80
N GLY A 128 6.21 18.76 0.42
CA GLY A 128 5.48 20.03 0.35
C GLY A 128 4.42 20.07 -0.73
N GLU A 129 4.72 19.47 -1.88
CA GLU A 129 3.79 19.37 -3.02
C GLU A 129 2.68 18.38 -2.71
N CYS A 130 3.03 17.17 -2.25
CA CYS A 130 2.07 16.12 -1.94
C CYS A 130 1.06 16.54 -0.86
N TRP A 131 1.55 17.11 0.24
CA TRP A 131 0.71 17.50 1.39
C TRP A 131 0.10 18.89 1.24
N GLY A 132 0.56 19.65 0.25
CA GLY A 132 0.18 21.04 0.02
C GLY A 132 -1.18 21.23 -0.64
N GLY A 133 -1.86 20.16 -1.04
CA GLY A 133 -3.11 20.19 -1.83
C GLY A 133 -4.08 21.29 -1.40
N GLY A 134 -4.58 22.05 -2.37
CA GLY A 134 -5.47 23.20 -2.22
C GLY A 134 -6.69 23.08 -3.14
N GLU A 135 -7.46 24.15 -3.37
CA GLU A 135 -8.67 24.11 -4.24
C GLU A 135 -8.43 23.59 -5.67
N TYR A 136 -7.17 23.61 -6.15
CA TYR A 136 -6.80 23.24 -7.52
C TYR A 136 -5.79 22.08 -7.62
N ALA A 137 -5.37 21.50 -6.50
CA ALA A 137 -4.32 20.48 -6.48
C ALA A 137 -4.69 19.30 -5.58
N THR A 138 -4.62 18.09 -6.13
CA THR A 138 -4.92 16.82 -5.46
C THR A 138 -4.03 16.65 -4.23
N ALA A 139 -4.63 16.53 -3.05
CA ALA A 139 -3.89 16.24 -1.83
C ALA A 139 -3.60 14.73 -1.75
N THR A 140 -2.33 14.37 -1.53
CA THR A 140 -1.90 12.97 -1.43
C THR A 140 -0.92 12.76 -0.28
N ALA A 141 -0.98 11.57 0.32
CA ALA A 141 -0.03 11.14 1.33
C ALA A 141 0.29 9.66 1.17
N THR A 142 1.54 9.31 1.46
CA THR A 142 1.98 7.91 1.55
C THR A 142 2.12 7.51 3.01
N ILE A 143 1.17 6.71 3.49
CA ILE A 143 1.14 6.22 4.87
C ILE A 143 1.91 4.91 4.95
N MET A 144 2.80 4.81 5.93
CA MET A 144 3.58 3.62 6.19
C MET A 144 2.96 2.88 7.39
N LEU A 145 2.37 1.74 7.09
CA LEU A 145 1.77 0.83 8.05
C LEU A 145 2.85 -0.01 8.74
N MET A 146 2.49 -0.54 9.91
CA MET A 146 3.29 -1.49 10.69
C MET A 146 4.59 -0.90 11.25
N GLY A 147 4.60 0.42 11.44
CA GLY A 147 5.69 1.18 12.06
C GLY A 147 6.76 1.70 11.08
N ASP A 148 7.88 2.15 11.66
CA ASP A 148 9.03 2.76 10.96
C ASP A 148 10.27 1.86 10.89
N THR A 149 10.13 0.61 11.35
CA THR A 149 11.26 -0.31 11.56
C THR A 149 11.03 -1.62 10.80
N CYS A 150 11.85 -1.83 9.79
CA CYS A 150 11.80 -2.97 8.88
C CYS A 150 12.61 -4.16 9.37
N THR A 151 12.13 -5.37 9.11
CA THR A 151 12.88 -6.62 9.35
C THR A 151 14.01 -6.84 8.34
N ARG A 152 13.97 -6.13 7.21
CA ARG A 152 14.96 -6.19 6.12
C ARG A 152 15.76 -4.89 6.03
N GLY A 153 16.92 -4.97 5.38
CA GLY A 153 17.85 -3.84 5.23
C GLY A 153 18.28 -3.60 3.79
N CYS A 154 17.36 -3.09 2.96
CA CYS A 154 17.65 -2.69 1.58
C CYS A 154 18.68 -1.55 1.57
N ARG A 155 19.72 -1.66 0.74
CA ARG A 155 20.86 -0.71 0.75
C ARG A 155 20.50 0.71 0.35
N PHE A 156 19.43 0.87 -0.43
CA PHE A 156 18.92 2.16 -0.87
C PHE A 156 17.89 2.75 0.11
N CYS A 157 17.31 1.93 0.99
CA CYS A 157 16.21 2.33 1.86
C CYS A 157 16.74 3.05 3.11
N SER A 158 16.06 4.14 3.48
CA SER A 158 16.41 4.95 4.67
C SER A 158 15.63 4.58 5.93
N VAL A 159 14.70 3.63 5.83
CA VAL A 159 13.88 3.14 6.94
C VAL A 159 14.75 2.41 7.96
N LYS A 160 14.39 2.49 9.25
CA LYS A 160 15.14 1.83 10.33
C LYS A 160 15.07 0.32 10.15
N THR A 161 16.09 -0.40 10.61
CA THR A 161 16.16 -1.86 10.45
C THR A 161 16.36 -2.52 11.81
N ALA A 162 15.50 -3.46 12.16
CA ALA A 162 15.68 -4.30 13.35
C ALA A 162 15.15 -5.72 13.08
N ARG A 163 15.86 -6.73 13.58
CA ARG A 163 15.43 -8.12 13.46
C ARG A 163 14.12 -8.41 14.19
N GLN A 164 13.86 -7.68 15.27
CA GLN A 164 12.65 -7.76 16.08
C GLN A 164 12.08 -6.34 16.19
N PRO A 165 11.23 -5.91 15.25
CA PRO A 165 10.54 -4.62 15.35
C PRO A 165 9.53 -4.64 16.51
N PRO A 166 8.99 -3.46 16.89
CA PRO A 166 7.91 -3.39 17.87
C PRO A 166 6.70 -4.29 17.49
N PRO A 167 5.92 -4.74 18.49
CA PRO A 167 4.69 -5.48 18.23
C PRO A 167 3.76 -4.71 17.29
N LEU A 168 3.10 -5.43 16.39
CA LEU A 168 2.10 -4.85 15.50
C LEU A 168 0.90 -4.33 16.33
N ASP A 169 0.50 -3.09 16.10
CA ASP A 169 -0.69 -2.51 16.74
C ASP A 169 -1.96 -3.04 16.06
N PRO A 170 -2.84 -3.79 16.75
CA PRO A 170 -4.07 -4.30 16.15
C PRO A 170 -5.07 -3.21 15.74
N ASP A 171 -5.01 -2.02 16.36
CA ASP A 171 -5.93 -0.91 16.13
C ASP A 171 -5.43 0.07 15.05
N GLU A 172 -4.17 -0.06 14.60
CA GLU A 172 -3.58 0.77 13.53
C GLU A 172 -4.44 0.80 12.26
N PRO A 173 -5.04 -0.28 11.75
CA PRO A 173 -5.87 -0.22 10.54
C PRO A 173 -7.08 0.69 10.69
N TYR A 174 -7.73 0.66 11.85
CA TYR A 174 -8.91 1.47 12.15
C TYR A 174 -8.51 2.94 12.35
N ASN A 175 -7.47 3.18 13.15
CA ASN A 175 -6.99 4.52 13.46
C ASN A 175 -6.44 5.23 12.21
N THR A 176 -5.71 4.50 11.36
CA THR A 176 -5.19 5.01 10.08
C THR A 176 -6.32 5.38 9.14
N ALA A 177 -7.31 4.49 8.95
CA ALA A 177 -8.46 4.78 8.10
C ALA A 177 -9.27 5.99 8.60
N LYS A 178 -9.46 6.11 9.93
CA LYS A 178 -10.10 7.27 10.55
C LYS A 178 -9.32 8.57 10.31
N ALA A 179 -8.00 8.52 10.41
CA ALA A 179 -7.12 9.67 10.16
C ALA A 179 -7.21 10.16 8.71
N ILE A 180 -7.04 9.23 7.76
CA ILE A 180 -7.06 9.53 6.33
C ILE A 180 -8.42 10.12 5.91
N ALA A 181 -9.52 9.54 6.39
CA ALA A 181 -10.86 10.05 6.11
C ALA A 181 -11.06 11.49 6.63
N ALA A 182 -10.45 11.85 7.76
CA ALA A 182 -10.54 13.19 8.33
C ALA A 182 -9.69 14.24 7.58
N TRP A 183 -8.63 13.81 6.87
CA TRP A 183 -7.78 14.73 6.12
C TRP A 183 -8.40 15.21 4.81
N GLY A 184 -9.38 14.48 4.28
CA GLY A 184 -10.02 14.80 3.01
C GLY A 184 -9.08 14.64 1.83
N LEU A 185 -8.24 13.60 1.83
CA LEU A 185 -7.38 13.27 0.71
C LEU A 185 -8.21 12.65 -0.42
N ASP A 186 -7.86 12.98 -1.66
CA ASP A 186 -8.48 12.38 -2.86
C ASP A 186 -7.81 11.04 -3.22
N TYR A 187 -6.51 10.95 -2.96
CA TYR A 187 -5.67 9.80 -3.26
C TYR A 187 -4.77 9.49 -2.07
N VAL A 188 -4.67 8.21 -1.70
CA VAL A 188 -3.75 7.76 -0.65
C VAL A 188 -2.97 6.54 -1.12
N VAL A 189 -1.68 6.56 -0.81
CA VAL A 189 -0.81 5.38 -0.98
C VAL A 189 -0.61 4.77 0.40
N LEU A 190 -0.97 3.49 0.53
CA LEU A 190 -0.64 2.68 1.68
C LEU A 190 0.58 1.84 1.33
N THR A 191 1.59 1.88 2.18
CA THR A 191 2.76 1.02 2.08
C THR A 191 3.13 0.53 3.48
N SER A 192 4.16 -0.29 3.60
CA SER A 192 4.60 -0.80 4.89
C SER A 192 6.08 -1.12 4.88
N VAL A 193 6.61 -1.35 6.08
CA VAL A 193 7.85 -2.09 6.23
C VAL A 193 7.65 -3.59 5.99
N ASP A 194 8.72 -4.33 5.71
CA ASP A 194 8.68 -5.79 5.69
C ASP A 194 8.55 -6.33 7.11
N ARG A 195 7.55 -7.18 7.35
CA ARG A 195 7.26 -7.85 8.62
C ARG A 195 7.44 -9.37 8.52
N ASP A 196 8.68 -9.80 8.29
CA ASP A 196 9.05 -11.22 8.21
C ASP A 196 8.84 -11.98 9.55
N ASP A 197 8.56 -11.26 10.64
CA ASP A 197 8.22 -11.81 11.95
C ASP A 197 6.75 -12.25 12.08
N ILE A 198 5.89 -11.88 11.13
CA ILE A 198 4.46 -12.21 11.10
C ILE A 198 4.18 -13.21 9.98
N SER A 199 3.27 -14.17 10.21
CA SER A 199 3.06 -15.29 9.29
C SER A 199 2.56 -14.92 7.90
N ASP A 200 1.74 -13.86 7.78
CA ASP A 200 1.21 -13.38 6.50
C ASP A 200 1.94 -12.12 5.99
N GLY A 201 3.08 -11.77 6.59
CA GLY A 201 3.84 -10.57 6.26
C GLY A 201 3.10 -9.24 6.44
N GLY A 202 1.94 -9.25 7.14
CA GLY A 202 1.09 -8.07 7.31
C GLY A 202 -0.02 -7.89 6.28
N ALA A 203 -0.27 -8.89 5.42
CA ALA A 203 -1.29 -8.78 4.38
C ALA A 203 -2.72 -8.56 4.93
N GLU A 204 -3.07 -9.22 6.03
CA GLU A 204 -4.34 -8.96 6.74
C GLU A 204 -4.44 -7.52 7.23
N HIS A 205 -3.32 -6.97 7.68
CA HIS A 205 -3.26 -5.61 8.19
C HIS A 205 -3.53 -4.59 7.09
N PHE A 206 -2.90 -4.74 5.91
CA PHE A 206 -3.22 -3.96 4.72
C PHE A 206 -4.70 -4.04 4.35
N ALA A 207 -5.21 -5.27 4.21
CA ALA A 207 -6.58 -5.48 3.76
C ALA A 207 -7.61 -4.84 4.70
N LYS A 208 -7.38 -4.93 6.02
CA LYS A 208 -8.21 -4.25 7.02
C LYS A 208 -8.16 -2.73 6.91
N THR A 209 -6.97 -2.15 6.67
CA THR A 209 -6.84 -0.70 6.50
C THR A 209 -7.61 -0.22 5.29
N VAL A 210 -7.49 -0.92 4.15
CA VAL A 210 -8.23 -0.61 2.93
C VAL A 210 -9.74 -0.73 3.16
N ALA A 211 -10.20 -1.82 3.75
CA ALA A 211 -11.63 -2.05 4.01
C ALA A 211 -12.22 -0.97 4.94
N ASN A 212 -11.55 -0.66 6.06
CA ASN A 212 -11.97 0.39 6.98
C ASN A 212 -12.00 1.77 6.28
N LEU A 213 -11.04 2.04 5.40
CA LEU A 213 -10.97 3.30 4.68
C LEU A 213 -12.10 3.43 3.65
N LYS A 214 -12.36 2.39 2.85
CA LYS A 214 -13.45 2.36 1.87
C LYS A 214 -14.84 2.43 2.52
N GLU A 215 -14.99 1.88 3.73
CA GLU A 215 -16.21 2.03 4.53
C GLU A 215 -16.46 3.50 4.93
N ARG A 216 -15.40 4.25 5.27
CA ARG A 216 -15.49 5.66 5.70
C ARG A 216 -15.58 6.63 4.54
N ASN A 217 -14.88 6.33 3.46
CA ASN A 217 -14.85 7.14 2.27
C ASN A 217 -14.75 6.21 1.05
N SER A 218 -15.88 5.94 0.39
CA SER A 218 -15.92 5.09 -0.80
C SER A 218 -15.32 5.75 -2.04
N HIS A 219 -15.14 7.08 -2.04
CA HIS A 219 -14.67 7.86 -3.18
C HIS A 219 -13.15 8.03 -3.21
N ILE A 220 -12.45 7.86 -2.08
CA ILE A 220 -11.00 7.97 -2.03
C ILE A 220 -10.35 6.88 -2.88
N LEU A 221 -9.35 7.24 -3.67
CA LEU A 221 -8.54 6.29 -4.41
C LEU A 221 -7.43 5.75 -3.51
N VAL A 222 -7.32 4.42 -3.45
CA VAL A 222 -6.39 3.71 -2.57
C VAL A 222 -5.41 2.90 -3.42
N GLU A 223 -4.14 3.27 -3.33
CA GLU A 223 -3.03 2.49 -3.85
C GLU A 223 -2.37 1.71 -2.71
N CYS A 224 -2.02 0.45 -2.97
CA CYS A 224 -1.21 -0.34 -2.05
C CYS A 224 0.14 -0.64 -2.70
N LEU A 225 1.20 0.03 -2.22
CA LEU A 225 2.59 -0.30 -2.52
C LEU A 225 3.07 -1.35 -1.54
N THR A 226 3.04 -2.60 -1.98
CA THR A 226 3.17 -3.78 -1.12
C THR A 226 4.59 -4.35 -1.09
N PRO A 227 5.00 -4.98 0.03
CA PRO A 227 6.18 -5.83 0.08
C PRO A 227 6.00 -7.09 -0.77
N ASP A 228 7.06 -7.89 -0.91
CA ASP A 228 7.04 -9.09 -1.76
C ASP A 228 6.30 -10.30 -1.14
N PHE A 229 5.99 -10.24 0.16
CA PHE A 229 5.47 -11.35 0.97
C PHE A 229 6.22 -12.67 0.79
N ARG A 230 7.51 -12.61 0.39
CA ARG A 230 8.33 -13.76 -0.02
C ARG A 230 7.67 -14.65 -1.09
N GLY A 231 6.81 -14.07 -1.93
CA GLY A 231 6.07 -14.79 -2.97
C GLY A 231 4.83 -15.54 -2.48
N ASP A 232 4.31 -15.24 -1.28
CA ASP A 232 3.04 -15.80 -0.82
C ASP A 232 1.86 -15.24 -1.63
N LEU A 233 1.33 -16.07 -2.54
CA LEU A 233 0.19 -15.70 -3.38
C LEU A 233 -1.10 -15.46 -2.58
N ALA A 234 -1.28 -16.10 -1.42
CA ALA A 234 -2.46 -15.89 -0.59
C ALA A 234 -2.44 -14.51 0.07
N ALA A 235 -1.26 -14.03 0.46
CA ALA A 235 -1.05 -12.66 0.95
C ALA A 235 -1.36 -11.63 -0.15
N VAL A 236 -0.85 -11.86 -1.37
CA VAL A 236 -1.12 -11.01 -2.55
C VAL A 236 -2.61 -10.98 -2.88
N GLU A 237 -3.27 -12.15 -2.98
CA GLU A 237 -4.69 -12.27 -3.29
C GLU A 237 -5.55 -11.53 -2.26
N LYS A 238 -5.23 -11.69 -0.97
CA LYS A 238 -5.96 -11.01 0.11
C LYS A 238 -5.96 -9.49 -0.05
N ILE A 239 -4.81 -8.90 -0.37
CA ILE A 239 -4.73 -7.45 -0.57
C ILE A 239 -5.44 -7.08 -1.87
N ALA A 240 -5.23 -7.80 -2.97
CA ALA A 240 -5.88 -7.53 -4.25
C ALA A 240 -7.42 -7.52 -4.15
N LEU A 241 -8.00 -8.34 -3.27
CA LEU A 241 -9.44 -8.42 -3.04
C LEU A 241 -9.97 -7.45 -1.96
N SER A 242 -9.11 -6.65 -1.33
CA SER A 242 -9.51 -5.72 -0.25
C SER A 242 -10.33 -4.50 -0.71
N GLY A 243 -10.45 -4.29 -2.02
CA GLY A 243 -11.16 -3.15 -2.61
C GLY A 243 -10.27 -1.94 -2.92
N LEU A 244 -8.95 -2.13 -2.96
CA LEU A 244 -8.00 -1.12 -3.46
C LEU A 244 -8.22 -0.82 -4.95
N ASP A 245 -7.73 0.34 -5.39
CA ASP A 245 -7.82 0.80 -6.79
C ASP A 245 -6.54 0.48 -7.59
N VAL A 246 -5.37 0.57 -6.95
CA VAL A 246 -4.07 0.33 -7.58
C VAL A 246 -3.22 -0.61 -6.72
N TYR A 247 -2.78 -1.72 -7.29
CA TYR A 247 -1.81 -2.62 -6.67
C TYR A 247 -0.42 -2.32 -7.23
N ALA A 248 0.52 -1.97 -6.37
CA ALA A 248 1.89 -1.64 -6.74
C ALA A 248 2.89 -2.52 -5.98
N HIS A 249 3.99 -2.84 -6.66
CA HIS A 249 5.16 -3.49 -6.09
C HIS A 249 6.38 -3.04 -6.88
N ASN A 250 7.39 -2.53 -6.19
CA ASN A 250 8.61 -2.07 -6.86
C ASN A 250 9.63 -3.20 -6.94
N VAL A 251 10.16 -3.44 -8.14
CA VAL A 251 11.23 -4.43 -8.37
C VAL A 251 12.58 -3.95 -7.82
N GLU A 252 12.84 -2.65 -7.91
CA GLU A 252 14.06 -1.96 -7.45
C GLU A 252 15.39 -2.58 -7.97
N THR A 253 16.54 -2.13 -7.44
CA THR A 253 17.88 -2.60 -7.82
C THR A 253 18.94 -2.38 -6.74
#